data_AF-A0A3D4G0F5-F1
#
_entry.id   AF-A0A3D4G0F5-F1
#
_cell.length_a   1.000
_cell.length_b   1.000
_cell.length_c   1.000
_cell.angle_alpha   90.00
_cell.angle_beta   90.00
_cell.angle_gamma   90.00
#
_symmetry.space_group_name_H-M   'P 1'
#
loop_
_entity.id
_entity.type
_entity.pdbx_description
1 polymer ?
#
loop_
_entity_poly.entity_id
_entity_poly.type
_entity_poly.pdbx_seq_one_letter_code
_entity_poly.pdbx_strand_id
1 'polypeptide(L)'
;PFKVTGTRIVLVDDVLFTGRTVRCAMDAIWDYGRPAWIRLAVLVDRGHLELPFAADFVGRRLETALTDKVHVRMGVGEGQVAAVLIAKSGADGSEK
;
A
#
# COMPACT_ATOMS: atom_id res chain seq x y z
N PRO A 1 -11.89 20.32 7.50
CA PRO A 1 -10.49 19.86 7.41
C PRO A 1 -9.80 19.88 8.78
N PHE A 2 -8.97 18.89 9.09
CA PHE A 2 -8.20 18.82 10.33
C PHE A 2 -6.85 19.53 10.19
N LYS A 3 -6.22 19.89 11.32
CA LYS A 3 -4.90 20.52 11.31
C LYS A 3 -3.82 19.51 10.92
N VAL A 4 -3.06 19.78 9.86
CA VAL A 4 -1.91 18.95 9.46
C VAL A 4 -0.63 19.36 10.19
N THR A 5 -0.42 20.66 10.40
CA THR A 5 0.84 21.16 10.97
C THR A 5 1.06 20.67 12.41
N GLY A 6 2.18 20.00 12.65
CA GLY A 6 2.54 19.40 13.94
C GLY A 6 1.80 18.09 14.26
N THR A 7 0.95 17.60 13.36
CA THR A 7 0.19 16.36 13.55
C THR A 7 1.03 15.15 13.14
N ARG A 8 0.76 14.04 13.80
CA ARG A 8 1.35 12.73 13.54
C ARG A 8 0.43 11.96 12.60
N ILE A 9 0.89 11.67 11.37
CA ILE A 9 0.03 11.10 10.33
C ILE A 9 0.49 9.69 9.99
N VAL A 10 -0.46 8.74 9.93
CA VAL A 10 -0.22 7.41 9.37
C VAL A 10 -0.96 7.33 8.04
N LEU A 11 -0.20 7.21 6.95
CA LEU A 11 -0.74 6.83 5.64
C LEU A 11 -1.02 5.34 5.66
N VAL A 12 -2.21 4.95 5.23
CA VAL A 12 -2.62 3.54 5.15
C VAL A 12 -2.96 3.22 3.70
N ASP A 13 -2.34 2.18 3.16
CA ASP A 13 -2.62 1.67 1.82
C ASP A 13 -2.78 0.14 1.83
N ASP A 14 -3.44 -0.43 0.84
CA ASP A 14 -3.62 -1.87 0.78
C ASP A 14 -2.35 -2.57 0.30
N VAL A 15 -1.74 -2.10 -0.79
CA VAL A 15 -0.58 -2.72 -1.43
C VAL A 15 0.50 -1.69 -1.74
N LEU A 16 1.67 -1.84 -1.13
CA LEU A 16 2.89 -1.12 -1.51
C LEU A 16 3.56 -1.79 -2.71
N PHE A 17 3.69 -1.05 -3.81
CA PHE A 17 4.37 -1.46 -5.05
C PHE A 17 5.51 -0.49 -5.41
N THR A 18 5.38 0.32 -6.46
CA THR A 18 6.46 1.23 -6.89
C THR A 18 6.67 2.43 -5.96
N GLY A 19 5.72 2.70 -5.06
CA GLY A 19 5.75 3.84 -4.13
C GLY A 19 5.19 5.16 -4.69
N ARG A 20 4.70 5.18 -5.94
CA ARG A 20 4.17 6.41 -6.57
C ARG A 20 2.91 6.94 -5.88
N THR A 21 2.01 6.07 -5.43
CA THR A 21 0.81 6.46 -4.65
C THR A 21 1.20 7.13 -3.33
N VAL A 22 2.17 6.55 -2.62
CA VAL A 22 2.72 7.12 -1.38
C VAL A 22 3.32 8.49 -1.65
N ARG A 23 4.09 8.65 -2.74
CA ARG A 23 4.64 9.96 -3.12
C ARG A 23 3.55 11.01 -3.32
N CYS A 24 2.51 10.69 -4.09
CA CYS A 24 1.38 11.60 -4.32
C CYS A 24 0.66 11.95 -3.02
N ALA A 25 0.47 10.98 -2.11
CA ALA A 25 -0.15 11.23 -0.82
C ALA A 25 0.71 12.13 0.08
N MET A 26 2.03 11.97 0.07
CA MET A 26 2.95 12.86 0.75
C MET A 26 2.84 14.28 0.18
N ASP A 27 2.92 14.47 -1.14
CA ASP A 27 2.79 15.79 -1.76
C ASP A 27 1.49 16.48 -1.33
N ALA A 28 0.36 15.76 -1.38
CA ALA A 28 -0.92 16.28 -0.91
C ALA A 28 -0.89 16.69 0.57
N ILE A 29 -0.31 15.88 1.47
CA ILE A 29 -0.18 16.27 2.90
C ILE A 29 0.62 17.56 3.06
N TRP A 30 1.71 17.73 2.30
CA TRP A 30 2.55 18.93 2.36
C TRP A 30 1.83 20.18 1.85
N ASP A 31 0.88 20.05 0.94
CA ASP A 31 0.03 21.16 0.50
C ASP A 31 -0.89 21.66 1.62
N TYR A 32 -1.31 20.78 2.54
CA TYR A 32 -2.14 21.12 3.69
C TYR A 32 -1.35 21.55 4.95
N GLY A 33 -0.03 21.33 5.00
CA GLY A 33 0.79 21.78 6.13
C GLY A 33 2.11 21.02 6.32
N ARG A 34 2.66 21.08 7.54
CA ARG A 34 3.93 20.41 7.89
C ARG A 34 3.71 19.44 9.07
N PRO A 35 3.50 18.14 8.83
CA PRO A 35 3.28 17.19 9.91
C PRO A 35 4.54 17.05 10.79
N ALA A 36 4.36 16.61 12.04
CA ALA A 36 5.48 16.27 12.91
C ALA A 36 6.23 15.04 12.39
N TRP A 37 5.49 14.08 11.85
CA TRP A 37 6.01 12.94 11.09
C TRP A 37 4.90 12.31 10.26
N ILE A 38 5.30 11.56 9.24
CA ILE A 38 4.45 10.67 8.47
C ILE A 38 5.02 9.27 8.58
N ARG A 39 4.16 8.29 8.87
CA ARG A 39 4.48 6.86 8.80
C ARG A 39 3.60 6.19 7.77
N LEU A 40 4.08 5.11 7.18
CA LEU A 40 3.36 4.31 6.21
C LEU A 40 3.03 2.93 6.78
N ALA A 41 1.74 2.58 6.77
CA ALA A 41 1.23 1.27 7.11
C ALA A 41 0.58 0.63 5.88
N VAL A 42 1.00 -0.57 5.51
CA VAL A 42 0.45 -1.29 4.36
C VAL A 42 0.02 -2.68 4.75
N LEU A 43 -1.09 -3.17 4.17
CA LEU A 43 -1.49 -4.56 4.40
C LEU A 43 -0.51 -5.52 3.71
N VAL A 44 -0.10 -5.19 2.49
CA VAL A 44 0.81 -6.00 1.68
C VAL A 44 1.95 -5.14 1.13
N ASP A 45 3.17 -5.62 1.26
CA ASP A 45 4.33 -5.11 0.52
C ASP A 45 4.72 -6.18 -0.52
N ARG A 46 4.62 -5.82 -1.80
CA ARG A 46 4.89 -6.74 -2.92
C ARG A 46 6.25 -6.49 -3.58
N GLY A 47 7.08 -5.63 -3.00
CA GLY A 47 8.39 -5.23 -3.53
C GLY A 47 8.32 -4.31 -4.75
N HIS A 48 9.42 -4.27 -5.49
CA HIS A 48 9.59 -3.45 -6.72
C HIS A 48 9.45 -1.94 -6.52
N LEU A 49 9.92 -1.46 -5.36
CA LEU A 49 10.00 -0.04 -5.08
C LEU A 49 10.86 0.67 -6.14
N GLU A 50 10.34 1.76 -6.72
CA GLU A 50 11.08 2.65 -7.61
C GLU A 50 11.48 3.95 -6.91
N LEU A 51 10.87 4.23 -5.77
CA LEU A 51 11.12 5.38 -4.92
C LEU A 51 11.67 4.94 -3.56
N PRO A 52 12.51 5.74 -2.90
CA PRO A 52 13.21 5.37 -1.67
C PRO A 52 12.30 5.48 -0.43
N PHE A 53 11.15 4.82 -0.47
CA PHE A 53 10.20 4.74 0.64
C PHE A 53 10.11 3.32 1.14
N ALA A 54 10.04 3.14 2.46
CA ALA A 54 9.72 1.86 3.08
C ALA A 54 8.50 2.05 3.99
N ALA A 55 7.64 1.04 4.07
CA ALA A 55 6.58 1.04 5.05
C ALA A 55 7.14 0.78 6.45
N ASP A 56 6.71 1.59 7.42
CA ASP A 56 7.00 1.39 8.85
C ASP A 56 6.26 0.16 9.40
N PHE A 57 5.07 -0.11 8.86
CA PHE A 57 4.25 -1.25 9.24
C PHE A 57 3.82 -2.02 8.01
N VAL A 58 4.11 -3.32 7.98
CA VAL A 58 3.76 -4.22 6.88
C VAL A 58 3.00 -5.40 7.44
N GLY A 59 1.77 -5.63 6.95
CA GLY A 59 0.99 -6.81 7.32
C GLY A 59 1.64 -8.09 6.78
N ARG A 60 1.91 -8.15 5.48
CA ARG A 60 2.57 -9.28 4.82
C ARG A 60 3.49 -8.84 3.69
N ARG A 61 4.68 -9.44 3.60
CA ARG A 61 5.54 -9.33 2.41
C ARG A 61 5.28 -10.48 1.44
N LEU A 62 5.21 -10.17 0.16
CA LEU A 62 5.04 -11.14 -0.92
C LEU A 62 6.16 -10.99 -1.94
N GLU A 63 6.77 -12.11 -2.32
CA GLU A 63 7.62 -12.17 -3.50
C GLU A 63 6.72 -12.27 -4.73
N THR A 64 6.78 -11.26 -5.60
CA THR A 64 5.95 -11.19 -6.81
C THR A 64 6.83 -10.92 -8.02
N ALA A 65 6.41 -11.34 -9.21
CA ALA A 65 6.95 -10.80 -10.45
C ALA A 65 6.40 -9.38 -10.68
N LEU A 66 7.12 -8.57 -11.48
CA LEU A 66 6.64 -7.24 -11.89
C LEU A 66 5.27 -7.29 -12.58
N THR A 67 4.99 -8.37 -13.30
CA THR A 67 3.76 -8.58 -14.07
C THR A 67 2.60 -9.15 -13.23
N ASP A 68 2.87 -9.63 -12.01
CA ASP A 68 1.82 -10.14 -11.15
C ASP A 68 0.88 -9.00 -10.72
N LYS A 69 -0.38 -9.34 -10.45
CA LYS A 69 -1.33 -8.43 -9.80
C LYS A 69 -1.68 -8.95 -8.42
N VAL A 70 -1.61 -8.06 -7.43
CA VAL A 70 -2.00 -8.36 -6.05
C VAL A 70 -3.39 -7.75 -5.81
N HIS A 71 -4.34 -8.58 -5.40
CA HIS A 71 -5.68 -8.16 -5.02
C HIS A 71 -5.91 -8.44 -3.53
N VAL A 72 -6.18 -7.38 -2.78
CA VAL A 72 -6.61 -7.50 -1.37
C VAL A 72 -8.14 -7.50 -1.35
N ARG A 73 -8.73 -8.53 -0.74
CA ARG A 73 -10.16 -8.62 -0.50
C ARG A 73 -10.42 -8.38 0.98
N MET A 74 -11.22 -7.38 1.28
CA MET A 74 -11.68 -7.11 2.63
C MET A 74 -12.87 -8.02 2.98
N GLY A 75 -12.93 -8.46 4.23
CA GLY A 75 -14.03 -9.26 4.76
C GLY A 75 -15.25 -8.42 5.10
N VAL A 76 -16.34 -9.09 5.43
CA VAL A 76 -17.57 -8.45 5.91
C VAL A 76 -17.39 -8.16 7.41
N GLY A 77 -17.16 -6.89 7.77
CA GLY A 77 -16.90 -6.45 9.15
C GLY A 77 -15.76 -5.42 9.22
N GLU A 78 -15.50 -4.85 10.41
CA GLU A 78 -14.46 -3.83 10.56
C GLU A 78 -13.04 -4.43 10.47
N GLY A 79 -12.26 -3.94 9.50
CA GLY A 79 -10.80 -4.11 9.46
C GLY A 79 -10.27 -5.50 9.14
N GLN A 80 -11.11 -6.46 8.74
CA GLN A 80 -10.65 -7.81 8.42
C GLN A 80 -10.23 -7.95 6.96
N VAL A 81 -9.04 -8.51 6.73
CA VAL A 81 -8.61 -8.95 5.40
C VAL A 81 -9.11 -10.37 5.19
N ALA A 82 -10.02 -10.56 4.23
CA ALA A 82 -10.54 -11.89 3.89
C ALA A 82 -9.55 -12.70 3.04
N ALA A 83 -8.90 -12.06 2.07
CA ALA A 83 -7.92 -12.73 1.22
C ALA A 83 -6.91 -11.76 0.61
N VAL A 84 -5.73 -12.31 0.27
CA VAL A 84 -4.74 -11.67 -0.60
C VAL A 84 -4.45 -12.64 -1.74
N LEU A 85 -4.78 -12.22 -2.96
CA LEU A 85 -4.70 -13.04 -4.17
C LEU A 85 -3.60 -12.51 -5.09
N ILE A 86 -2.79 -13.40 -5.64
CA ILE A 86 -1.76 -13.08 -6.65
C ILE A 86 -2.23 -13.66 -7.99
N ALA A 87 -2.61 -12.79 -8.93
CA ALA A 87 -2.88 -13.19 -10.30
C ALA A 87 -1.57 -13.14 -11.10
N LYS A 88 -1.05 -14.32 -11.45
CA LYS A 88 0.18 -14.44 -12.24
C LYS A 88 -0.10 -14.13 -13.71
N SER A 89 0.74 -13.30 -14.31
CA SER A 89 0.67 -13.03 -15.74
C SER A 89 1.19 -14.24 -16.51
N GLY A 90 0.28 -15.17 -16.86
CA GLY A 90 0.58 -16.40 -17.60
C GLY A 90 -0.30 -17.61 -17.25
N ALA A 91 -1.27 -17.48 -16.33
CA ALA A 91 -2.16 -18.57 -15.93
C ALA A 91 -3.62 -18.37 -16.38
N ASP A 92 -3.82 -17.89 -17.61
CA ASP A 92 -5.14 -17.91 -18.26
C ASP A 92 -5.04 -18.83 -19.48
N GLY A 93 -5.65 -20.03 -19.39
CA GLY A 93 -5.76 -20.94 -20.54
C GLY A 93 -5.60 -22.45 -20.33
N SER A 94 -5.68 -23.02 -19.12
CA SER A 94 -5.97 -24.46 -19.00
C SER A 94 -6.64 -24.85 -17.68
N GLU A 95 -7.94 -24.54 -17.57
CA GLU A 95 -8.84 -25.31 -16.72
C GLU A 95 -10.17 -25.47 -17.46
N LYS A 96 -10.31 -26.65 -18.09
CA LYS A 96 -11.49 -27.30 -18.69
C LYS A 96 -12.46 -26.49 -19.55
#